data_AF-A0A1V5XVG4-F1
#
_entry.id   AF-A0A1V5XVG4-F1
#
_cell.length_a   1.000
_cell.length_b   1.000
_cell.length_c   1.000
_cell.angle_alpha   90.00
_cell.angle_beta   90.00
_cell.angle_gamma   90.00
#
_symmetry.space_group_name_H-M   'P 1'
#
loop_
_entity.id
_entity.type
_entity.pdbx_description
1 polymer ?
#
loop_
_entity_poly.entity_id
_entity_poly.type
_entity_poly.pdbx_seq_one_letter_code
_entity_poly.pdbx_strand_id
1 'polypeptide(L)'
;MFKKLASLMATGALVASTLMPATASAAVTRSFNPGSLIKGSGPTVYYYAEDGKRYVFPNEKTYFTWYENFDTVIQIPDNMLSTLPLGKNVTYRPGKKMVKITTDPRVYVVDRGGMLRHVDSEEIAKTLYNINWANQIDDVPDSFFTNYKVGNKVESASEYRPADVMAGTTTISQDKGFDDTMAAISIGNTMTGFVPNSMTIKKGTTVTWTNQDSASHSVIGTGFQSDALGYNKSYNFKFNTVGSFEYKDGINPSITATIHVVQ
;
A
#
# COMPACT_ATOMS: atom_id res chain seq x y z
N MET A 1 15.20 -80.87 -7.93
CA MET A 1 15.98 -80.54 -6.72
C MET A 1 15.14 -79.62 -5.84
N PHE A 2 14.92 -80.03 -4.58
CA PHE A 2 14.68 -79.27 -3.32
C PHE A 2 14.09 -77.84 -3.38
N LYS A 3 13.20 -77.32 -2.52
CA LYS A 3 12.54 -77.65 -1.23
C LYS A 3 11.56 -76.44 -1.03
N LYS A 4 10.27 -76.64 -0.73
CA LYS A 4 9.59 -76.57 0.58
C LYS A 4 9.55 -75.19 1.33
N LEU A 5 8.32 -74.84 1.78
CA LEU A 5 7.88 -73.96 2.90
C LEU A 5 8.04 -72.44 2.74
N ALA A 6 7.28 -71.54 3.37
CA ALA A 6 5.97 -71.49 4.03
C ALA A 6 5.84 -70.05 4.58
N SER A 7 4.61 -69.51 4.63
CA SER A 7 4.06 -68.53 5.59
C SER A 7 4.87 -67.28 5.99
N LEU A 8 4.28 -66.09 5.79
CA LEU A 8 3.85 -65.20 6.90
C LEU A 8 3.06 -64.01 6.32
N MET A 9 1.77 -63.90 6.66
CA MET A 9 1.05 -62.63 6.58
C MET A 9 1.54 -61.74 7.72
N ALA A 10 2.20 -60.65 7.40
CA ALA A 10 2.50 -59.58 8.34
C ALA A 10 1.58 -58.39 8.05
N THR A 11 0.63 -58.16 8.95
CA THR A 11 -0.17 -56.93 9.06
C THR A 11 0.76 -55.76 9.39
N GLY A 12 1.13 -54.96 8.39
CA GLY A 12 1.80 -53.68 8.58
C GLY A 12 0.77 -52.57 8.76
N ALA A 13 0.61 -52.08 9.99
CA ALA A 13 -0.12 -50.85 10.26
C ALA A 13 0.61 -49.66 9.62
N LEU A 14 0.00 -49.03 8.61
CA LEU A 14 0.46 -47.73 8.13
C LEU A 14 0.20 -46.68 9.21
N VAL A 15 1.24 -46.25 9.90
CA VAL A 15 1.24 -44.98 10.63
C VAL A 15 1.35 -43.88 9.58
N ALA A 16 0.20 -43.36 9.15
CA ALA A 16 0.14 -42.14 8.34
C ALA A 16 0.61 -40.97 9.21
N SER A 17 1.89 -40.63 9.11
CA SER A 17 2.42 -39.38 9.63
C SER A 17 1.88 -38.25 8.74
N THR A 18 0.82 -37.59 9.21
CA THR A 18 0.36 -36.34 8.62
C THR A 18 1.43 -35.28 8.86
N LEU A 19 2.33 -35.08 7.89
CA LEU A 19 3.05 -33.83 7.80
C LEU A 19 2.01 -32.72 7.63
N MET A 20 1.75 -31.96 8.70
CA MET A 20 1.07 -30.69 8.56
C MET A 20 1.91 -29.82 7.61
N PRO A 21 1.31 -29.22 6.57
CA PRO A 21 2.05 -28.27 5.75
C PRO A 21 2.50 -27.13 6.65
N ALA A 22 3.82 -26.92 6.73
CA ALA A 22 4.38 -25.75 7.36
C ALA A 22 3.75 -24.52 6.67
N THR A 23 3.00 -23.72 7.41
CA THR A 23 2.55 -22.43 6.92
C THR A 23 3.80 -21.62 6.61
N ALA A 24 4.06 -21.37 5.32
CA ALA A 24 5.12 -20.47 4.92
C ALA A 24 4.79 -19.10 5.51
N SER A 25 5.53 -18.69 6.55
CA SER A 25 5.46 -17.33 7.06
C SER A 25 5.91 -16.40 5.95
N ALA A 26 5.13 -15.35 5.65
CA ALA A 26 5.50 -14.35 4.66
C ALA A 26 6.89 -13.80 5.02
N ALA A 27 7.81 -13.79 4.05
CA ALA A 27 9.16 -13.30 4.28
C ALA A 27 9.11 -11.84 4.72
N VAL A 28 9.63 -11.56 5.91
CA VAL A 28 9.75 -10.19 6.43
C VAL A 28 10.88 -9.50 5.67
N THR A 29 10.57 -8.41 4.96
CA THR A 29 11.56 -7.63 4.21
C THR A 29 11.66 -6.21 4.76
N ARG A 30 12.77 -5.55 4.42
CA ARG A 30 13.04 -4.14 4.72
C ARG A 30 12.99 -3.25 3.47
N SER A 31 12.75 -3.87 2.31
CA SER A 31 12.65 -3.22 1.01
C SER A 31 11.21 -3.19 0.54
N PHE A 32 10.77 -2.00 0.16
CA PHE A 32 9.47 -1.70 -0.41
C PHE A 32 9.55 -0.34 -1.09
N ASN A 33 8.62 -0.07 -2.00
CA ASN A 33 8.63 1.13 -2.84
C ASN A 33 7.32 1.90 -2.68
N PRO A 34 7.29 3.22 -2.98
CA PRO A 34 6.02 3.91 -3.16
C PRO A 34 5.08 3.09 -4.06
N GLY A 35 3.82 2.96 -3.64
CA GLY A 35 2.85 2.06 -4.28
C GLY A 35 2.70 0.69 -3.62
N SER A 36 3.65 0.28 -2.78
CA SER A 36 3.62 -1.02 -2.10
C SER A 36 2.53 -1.08 -1.03
N LEU A 37 1.92 -2.27 -0.89
CA LEU A 37 1.09 -2.60 0.25
C LEU A 37 1.97 -3.20 1.34
N ILE A 38 1.91 -2.65 2.55
CA ILE A 38 2.72 -3.09 3.68
C ILE A 38 1.86 -3.42 4.89
N LYS A 39 2.34 -4.35 5.73
CA LYS A 39 1.74 -4.67 7.03
C LYS A 39 2.80 -5.01 8.07
N GLY A 40 2.44 -4.88 9.33
CA GLY A 40 3.22 -5.39 10.46
C GLY A 40 2.78 -6.80 10.84
N SER A 41 2.94 -7.16 12.11
CA SER A 41 2.42 -8.41 12.68
C SER A 41 0.88 -8.42 12.77
N GLY A 42 0.25 -7.25 12.90
CA GLY A 42 -1.20 -7.09 12.97
C GLY A 42 -1.92 -7.27 11.62
N PRO A 43 -3.26 -7.32 11.61
CA PRO A 43 -4.05 -7.56 10.41
C PRO A 43 -4.06 -6.35 9.44
N THR A 44 -3.90 -5.12 9.96
CA THR A 44 -4.03 -3.88 9.19
C THR A 44 -3.02 -3.80 8.04
N VAL A 45 -3.54 -3.57 6.83
CA VAL A 45 -2.76 -3.29 5.63
C VAL A 45 -2.69 -1.78 5.42
N TYR A 46 -1.55 -1.31 4.95
CA TYR A 46 -1.31 0.09 4.62
C TYR A 46 -0.81 0.22 3.19
N TYR A 47 -1.16 1.30 2.52
CA TYR A 47 -0.53 1.75 1.29
C TYR A 47 0.64 2.67 1.64
N TYR A 48 1.85 2.35 1.20
CA TYR A 48 3.01 3.22 1.35
C TYR A 48 3.13 4.17 0.16
N ALA A 49 3.06 5.47 0.42
CA ALA A 49 2.98 6.51 -0.60
C ALA A 49 4.32 7.20 -0.86
N GLU A 50 4.37 7.95 -1.95
CA GLU A 50 5.50 8.76 -2.42
C GLU A 50 5.93 9.82 -1.38
N ASP A 51 5.00 10.27 -0.54
CA ASP A 51 5.25 11.19 0.58
C ASP A 51 5.90 10.53 1.82
N GLY A 52 6.18 9.23 1.74
CA GLY A 52 6.83 8.44 2.80
C GLY A 52 5.90 8.03 3.94
N LYS A 53 4.59 8.25 3.80
CA LYS A 53 3.59 7.90 4.82
C LYS A 53 2.88 6.61 4.49
N ARG A 54 2.31 5.99 5.54
CA ARG A 54 1.44 4.82 5.42
C ARG A 54 -0.03 5.26 5.50
N TYR A 55 -0.80 4.96 4.46
CA TYR A 55 -2.23 5.26 4.33
C TYR A 55 -3.05 4.03 4.68
N VAL A 56 -4.05 4.20 5.55
CA VAL A 56 -4.81 3.08 6.12
C VAL A 56 -6.00 2.73 5.23
N PHE A 57 -6.27 1.45 5.01
CA PHE A 57 -7.55 0.99 4.48
C PHE A 57 -8.59 0.92 5.61
N PRO A 58 -9.69 1.70 5.57
CA PRO A 58 -10.67 1.72 6.65
C PRO A 58 -11.37 0.39 6.90
N ASN A 59 -11.56 -0.40 5.84
CA ASN A 59 -12.19 -1.72 5.87
C ASN A 59 -11.80 -2.52 4.62
N GLU A 60 -12.10 -3.83 4.65
CA GLU A 60 -11.82 -4.75 3.55
C GLU A 60 -12.55 -4.37 2.27
N LYS A 61 -13.79 -3.86 2.36
CA LYS A 61 -14.53 -3.47 1.16
C LYS A 61 -13.81 -2.35 0.38
N THR A 62 -13.23 -1.38 1.08
CA THR A 62 -12.39 -0.35 0.48
C THR A 62 -11.17 -0.98 -0.19
N TYR A 63 -10.48 -1.89 0.50
CA TYR A 63 -9.32 -2.61 -0.05
C TYR A 63 -9.66 -3.35 -1.35
N PHE A 64 -10.76 -4.11 -1.35
CA PHE A 64 -11.18 -4.92 -2.51
C PHE A 64 -11.73 -4.09 -3.69
N THR A 65 -11.87 -2.77 -3.53
CA THR A 65 -12.10 -1.88 -4.68
C THR A 65 -10.82 -1.58 -5.45
N TRP A 66 -9.66 -1.70 -4.81
CA TRP A 66 -8.34 -1.42 -5.36
C TRP A 66 -7.57 -2.69 -5.76
N TYR A 67 -7.66 -3.75 -4.97
CA TYR A 67 -6.87 -4.97 -5.12
C TYR A 67 -7.77 -6.20 -5.09
N GLU A 68 -7.37 -7.26 -5.80
CA GLU A 68 -8.20 -8.48 -5.89
C GLU A 68 -8.02 -9.40 -4.68
N ASN A 69 -6.82 -9.42 -4.11
CA ASN A 69 -6.42 -10.28 -2.99
C ASN A 69 -5.25 -9.65 -2.21
N PHE A 70 -4.69 -10.38 -1.26
CA PHE A 70 -3.58 -9.91 -0.41
C PHE A 70 -2.19 -10.39 -0.86
N ASP A 71 -2.07 -10.97 -2.06
CA ASP A 71 -0.83 -11.63 -2.51
C ASP A 71 0.35 -10.66 -2.66
N THR A 72 0.05 -9.37 -2.86
CA THR A 72 1.05 -8.31 -3.03
C THR A 72 1.39 -7.57 -1.72
N VAL A 73 0.80 -7.97 -0.60
CA VAL A 73 1.05 -7.35 0.70
C VAL A 73 2.38 -7.82 1.27
N ILE A 74 3.26 -6.85 1.54
CA ILE A 74 4.59 -7.06 2.07
C ILE A 74 4.55 -6.97 3.60
N GLN A 75 5.04 -7.98 4.30
CA GLN A 75 5.22 -7.91 5.75
C GLN A 75 6.57 -7.24 6.08
N ILE A 76 6.52 -6.23 6.94
CA ILE A 76 7.69 -5.51 7.44
C ILE A 76 7.77 -5.60 8.97
N PRO A 77 8.95 -5.43 9.59
CA PRO A 77 9.08 -5.37 11.05
C PRO A 77 8.21 -4.25 11.66
N ASP A 78 7.60 -4.50 12.83
CA ASP A 78 6.71 -3.53 13.48
C ASP A 78 7.43 -2.22 13.86
N ASN A 79 8.72 -2.30 14.21
CA ASN A 79 9.54 -1.12 14.50
C ASN A 79 9.80 -0.26 13.25
N MET A 80 9.93 -0.87 12.07
CA MET A 80 9.99 -0.12 10.80
C MET A 80 8.63 0.49 10.49
N LEU A 81 7.56 -0.28 10.65
CA LEU A 81 6.21 0.23 10.42
C LEU A 81 5.88 1.42 11.32
N SER A 82 6.29 1.41 12.60
CA SER A 82 6.10 2.53 13.52
C SER A 82 6.92 3.77 13.16
N THR A 83 8.03 3.61 12.44
CA THR A 83 8.87 4.72 11.96
C THR A 83 8.16 5.52 10.85
N LEU A 84 7.25 4.88 10.10
CA LEU A 84 6.50 5.54 9.04
C LEU A 84 5.35 6.39 9.61
N PRO A 85 5.29 7.70 9.31
CA PRO A 85 4.17 8.54 9.73
C PRO A 85 2.84 8.09 9.09
N LEU A 86 1.72 8.34 9.76
CA LEU A 86 0.39 8.06 9.22
C LEU A 86 -0.02 9.13 8.21
N GLY A 87 -0.53 8.67 7.08
CA GLY A 87 -1.27 9.48 6.12
C GLY A 87 -2.76 9.55 6.48
N LYS A 88 -3.57 9.98 5.50
CA LYS A 88 -5.03 9.86 5.59
C LYS A 88 -5.47 8.41 5.32
N ASN A 89 -6.77 8.17 5.39
CA ASN A 89 -7.35 6.93 4.93
C ASN A 89 -7.37 6.84 3.40
N VAL A 90 -7.29 5.61 2.89
CA VAL A 90 -7.63 5.27 1.51
C VAL A 90 -9.16 5.29 1.37
N THR A 91 -9.65 5.88 0.29
CA THR A 91 -11.08 5.92 -0.08
C THR A 91 -11.39 4.82 -1.09
N TYR A 92 -12.67 4.55 -1.32
CA TYR A 92 -13.10 3.63 -2.37
C TYR A 92 -12.50 4.03 -3.73
N ARG A 93 -12.12 3.03 -4.54
CA ARG A 93 -11.60 3.29 -5.88
C ARG A 93 -12.64 4.01 -6.73
N PRO A 94 -12.30 5.16 -7.34
CA PRO A 94 -13.23 5.89 -8.19
C PRO A 94 -13.81 5.03 -9.31
N GLY A 95 -15.12 5.15 -9.56
CA GLY A 95 -15.84 4.38 -10.57
C GLY A 95 -16.12 2.91 -10.23
N LYS A 96 -15.46 2.30 -9.22
CA LYS A 96 -15.59 0.85 -8.97
C LYS A 96 -16.94 0.44 -8.37
N LYS A 97 -17.45 1.22 -7.42
CA LYS A 97 -18.69 0.97 -6.68
C LYS A 97 -19.42 2.27 -6.42
N MET A 98 -20.71 2.17 -6.17
CA MET A 98 -21.50 3.24 -5.56
C MET A 98 -21.41 3.08 -4.03
N VAL A 99 -21.59 4.17 -3.30
CA VAL A 99 -21.58 4.16 -1.84
C VAL A 99 -22.75 4.93 -1.27
N LYS A 100 -23.14 4.58 -0.05
CA LYS A 100 -24.10 5.32 0.77
C LYS A 100 -23.70 5.28 2.23
N ILE A 101 -24.38 6.07 3.05
CA ILE A 101 -24.38 5.90 4.50
C ILE A 101 -25.75 5.39 4.94
N THR A 102 -25.85 4.83 6.14
CA THR A 102 -27.12 4.28 6.63
C THR A 102 -28.07 5.37 7.13
N THR A 103 -27.54 6.54 7.44
CA THR A 103 -28.25 7.71 7.97
C THR A 103 -28.82 8.65 6.90
N ASP A 104 -28.57 8.37 5.61
CA ASP A 104 -28.99 9.19 4.48
C ASP A 104 -29.42 8.29 3.30
N PRO A 105 -30.62 8.47 2.72
CA PRO A 105 -31.07 7.65 1.59
C PRO A 105 -30.28 7.88 0.30
N ARG A 106 -29.51 8.96 0.19
CA ARG A 106 -28.77 9.33 -1.02
C ARG A 106 -27.69 8.31 -1.37
N VAL A 107 -27.57 8.02 -2.66
CA VAL A 107 -26.54 7.13 -3.21
C VAL A 107 -25.55 7.95 -4.02
N TYR A 108 -24.26 7.69 -3.82
CA TYR A 108 -23.18 8.46 -4.40
C TYR A 108 -22.31 7.58 -5.30
N VAL A 109 -21.85 8.14 -6.42
CA VAL A 109 -20.67 7.61 -7.11
C VAL A 109 -19.42 8.21 -6.48
N VAL A 110 -18.33 7.45 -6.50
CA VAL A 110 -17.01 7.90 -6.03
C VAL A 110 -16.19 8.37 -7.22
N ASP A 111 -15.86 9.65 -7.25
CA ASP A 111 -15.01 10.32 -8.23
C ASP A 111 -13.60 10.56 -7.64
N ARG A 112 -12.65 10.99 -8.48
CA ARG A 112 -11.23 11.16 -8.12
C ARG A 112 -11.04 12.02 -6.87
N GLY A 113 -10.07 11.64 -6.05
CA GLY A 113 -9.71 12.36 -4.83
C GLY A 113 -10.69 12.14 -3.68
N GLY A 114 -11.46 11.05 -3.71
CA GLY A 114 -12.47 10.76 -2.71
C GLY A 114 -13.68 11.71 -2.76
N MET A 115 -14.07 12.14 -3.97
CA MET A 115 -15.23 13.01 -4.15
C MET A 115 -16.50 12.17 -4.32
N LEU A 116 -17.53 12.45 -3.52
CA LEU A 116 -18.83 11.82 -3.63
C LEU A 116 -19.77 12.70 -4.43
N ARG A 117 -20.38 12.13 -5.47
CA ARG A 117 -21.36 12.83 -6.32
C ARG A 117 -22.69 12.10 -6.23
N HIS A 118 -23.70 12.78 -5.70
CA HIS A 118 -25.03 12.20 -5.54
C HIS A 118 -25.63 11.87 -6.91
N VAL A 119 -26.22 10.68 -7.07
CA VAL A 119 -26.91 10.29 -8.29
C VAL A 119 -28.38 10.63 -8.17
N ASP A 120 -28.88 11.53 -9.02
CA ASP A 120 -30.19 12.18 -8.82
C ASP A 120 -31.40 11.24 -9.07
N SER A 121 -31.21 10.13 -9.80
CA SER A 121 -32.28 9.17 -10.09
C SER A 121 -31.79 7.73 -10.28
N GLU A 122 -32.73 6.78 -10.17
CA GLU A 122 -32.48 5.36 -10.41
C GLU A 122 -32.13 5.06 -11.88
N GLU A 123 -32.71 5.79 -12.83
CA GLU A 123 -32.43 5.66 -14.27
C GLU A 123 -30.98 6.01 -14.60
N ILE A 124 -30.43 7.03 -13.94
CA ILE A 124 -29.01 7.36 -14.05
C ILE A 124 -28.19 6.23 -13.46
N ALA A 125 -28.51 5.76 -12.24
CA ALA A 125 -27.78 4.66 -11.61
C ALA A 125 -27.77 3.38 -12.48
N LYS A 126 -28.90 3.02 -13.11
CA LYS A 126 -29.01 1.90 -14.05
C LYS A 126 -28.17 2.10 -15.30
N THR A 127 -28.06 3.33 -15.79
CA THR A 127 -27.23 3.64 -16.97
C THR A 127 -25.74 3.54 -16.63
N LEU A 128 -25.34 4.00 -15.44
CA LEU A 128 -23.95 3.98 -14.99
C LEU A 128 -23.47 2.58 -14.57
N TYR A 129 -24.28 1.87 -13.78
CA TYR A 129 -23.93 0.63 -13.10
C TYR A 129 -24.84 -0.54 -13.45
N ASN A 130 -25.49 -0.50 -14.63
CA ASN A 130 -26.41 -1.50 -15.17
C ASN A 130 -27.65 -1.78 -14.28
N ILE A 131 -28.54 -2.67 -14.73
CA ILE A 131 -29.80 -2.98 -14.03
C ILE A 131 -29.58 -3.49 -12.60
N ASN A 132 -28.40 -4.06 -12.31
CA ASN A 132 -28.02 -4.57 -11.00
C ASN A 132 -27.25 -3.54 -10.15
N TRP A 133 -27.39 -2.24 -10.45
CA TRP A 133 -26.70 -1.15 -9.73
C TRP A 133 -26.88 -1.23 -8.21
N ALA A 134 -28.05 -1.68 -7.73
CA ALA A 134 -28.33 -1.82 -6.31
C ALA A 134 -27.37 -2.82 -5.61
N ASN A 135 -26.90 -3.84 -6.34
CA ASN A 135 -25.89 -4.80 -5.85
C ASN A 135 -24.46 -4.24 -5.94
N GLN A 136 -24.29 -3.02 -6.46
CA GLN A 136 -23.03 -2.29 -6.57
C GLN A 136 -22.92 -1.15 -5.55
N ILE A 137 -23.87 -1.06 -4.61
CA ILE A 137 -23.83 -0.09 -3.51
C ILE A 137 -23.23 -0.76 -2.28
N ASP A 138 -22.22 -0.11 -1.71
CA ASP A 138 -21.72 -0.44 -0.39
C ASP A 138 -22.07 0.63 0.65
N ASP A 139 -22.44 0.18 1.85
CA ASP A 139 -22.53 1.07 3.00
C ASP A 139 -21.13 1.44 3.50
N VAL A 140 -20.88 2.74 3.60
CA VAL A 140 -19.72 3.33 4.25
C VAL A 140 -20.15 3.77 5.65
N PRO A 141 -19.47 3.33 6.73
CA PRO A 141 -19.74 3.83 8.07
C PRO A 141 -19.60 5.36 8.16
N ASP A 142 -20.50 6.02 8.90
CA ASP A 142 -20.54 7.48 9.04
C ASP A 142 -19.19 8.09 9.46
N SER A 143 -18.44 7.39 10.34
CA SER A 143 -17.10 7.81 10.77
C SER A 143 -16.09 7.88 9.61
N PHE A 144 -16.21 6.99 8.63
CA PHE A 144 -15.36 6.97 7.43
C PHE A 144 -15.90 7.84 6.30
N PHE A 145 -17.16 8.29 6.37
CA PHE A 145 -17.70 9.25 5.43
C PHE A 145 -16.97 10.60 5.48
N THR A 146 -16.42 10.96 6.64
CA THR A 146 -15.56 12.15 6.82
C THR A 146 -14.27 12.15 5.98
N ASN A 147 -13.87 10.99 5.44
CA ASN A 147 -12.75 10.90 4.51
C ASN A 147 -13.05 11.45 3.12
N TYR A 148 -14.33 11.65 2.80
CA TYR A 148 -14.80 12.06 1.48
C TYR A 148 -15.19 13.54 1.44
N LYS A 149 -15.28 14.09 0.23
CA LYS A 149 -15.83 15.43 -0.03
C LYS A 149 -17.06 15.32 -0.92
N VAL A 150 -18.16 15.96 -0.54
CA VAL A 150 -19.35 15.99 -1.39
C VAL A 150 -19.15 17.03 -2.50
N GLY A 151 -19.29 16.60 -3.75
CA GLY A 151 -19.22 17.44 -4.95
C GLY A 151 -20.59 17.65 -5.59
N ASN A 152 -20.59 18.17 -6.82
CA ASN A 152 -21.80 18.35 -7.61
C ASN A 152 -22.50 17.02 -7.86
N LYS A 153 -23.83 17.01 -7.77
CA LYS A 153 -24.65 15.85 -8.14
C LYS A 153 -24.50 15.49 -9.62
N VAL A 154 -24.86 14.26 -9.95
CA VAL A 154 -24.91 13.72 -11.31
C VAL A 154 -26.38 13.76 -11.74
N GLU A 155 -26.71 14.71 -12.61
CA GLU A 155 -28.07 14.91 -13.14
C GLU A 155 -28.26 14.23 -14.51
N SER A 156 -27.14 13.91 -15.18
CA SER A 156 -27.12 13.20 -16.46
C SER A 156 -26.02 12.14 -16.47
N ALA A 157 -26.30 11.00 -17.12
CA ALA A 157 -25.33 9.92 -17.30
C ALA A 157 -24.09 10.33 -18.13
N SER A 158 -24.14 11.46 -18.85
CA SER A 158 -22.96 12.00 -19.55
C SER A 158 -21.95 12.68 -18.62
N GLU A 159 -22.35 13.09 -17.41
CA GLU A 159 -21.50 13.83 -16.47
C GLU A 159 -20.54 12.95 -15.68
N TYR A 160 -20.76 11.64 -15.71
CA TYR A 160 -19.96 10.66 -15.01
C TYR A 160 -19.96 9.34 -15.76
N ARG A 161 -18.78 8.84 -16.11
CA ARG A 161 -18.62 7.55 -16.78
C ARG A 161 -17.71 6.66 -15.93
N PRO A 162 -18.24 5.65 -15.21
CA PRO A 162 -17.46 4.82 -14.30
C PRO A 162 -16.21 4.23 -14.95
N ALA A 163 -16.34 3.76 -16.21
CA ALA A 163 -15.23 3.20 -16.97
C ALA A 163 -14.10 4.20 -17.22
N ASP A 164 -14.41 5.45 -17.59
CA ASP A 164 -13.42 6.49 -17.87
C ASP A 164 -12.71 6.92 -16.57
N VAL A 165 -13.48 7.05 -15.48
CA VAL A 165 -12.95 7.40 -14.15
C VAL A 165 -12.01 6.30 -13.65
N MET A 166 -12.40 5.03 -13.79
CA MET A 166 -11.54 3.88 -13.46
C MET A 166 -10.29 3.82 -14.33
N ALA A 167 -10.42 4.04 -15.64
CA ALA A 167 -9.31 3.97 -16.59
C ALA A 167 -8.25 5.03 -16.31
N GLY A 168 -8.65 6.22 -15.87
CA GLY A 168 -7.70 7.27 -15.47
C GLY A 168 -7.36 7.29 -13.97
N THR A 169 -7.79 6.29 -13.20
CA THR A 169 -7.47 6.14 -11.77
C THR A 169 -7.18 4.67 -11.45
N THR A 170 -6.03 4.19 -11.96
CA THR A 170 -5.60 2.80 -11.79
C THR A 170 -4.85 2.58 -10.48
N THR A 171 -4.30 3.63 -9.87
CA THR A 171 -3.56 3.55 -8.61
C THR A 171 -4.07 4.54 -7.57
N ILE A 172 -3.80 4.25 -6.29
CA ILE A 172 -4.07 5.17 -5.18
C ILE A 172 -3.27 6.47 -5.34
N SER A 173 -2.05 6.38 -5.91
CA SER A 173 -1.21 7.54 -6.23
C SER A 173 -1.92 8.52 -7.18
N GLN A 174 -2.55 8.00 -8.25
CA GLN A 174 -3.35 8.83 -9.17
C GLN A 174 -4.61 9.40 -8.51
N ASP A 175 -5.30 8.64 -7.65
CA ASP A 175 -6.48 9.13 -6.94
C ASP A 175 -6.14 10.27 -5.97
N LYS A 176 -5.03 10.12 -5.24
CA LYS A 176 -4.59 11.10 -4.24
C LYS A 176 -3.76 12.23 -4.83
N GLY A 177 -3.39 12.14 -6.11
CA GLY A 177 -2.56 13.12 -6.79
C GLY A 177 -1.14 13.20 -6.23
N PHE A 178 -0.55 12.06 -5.86
CA PHE A 178 0.86 12.02 -5.49
C PHE A 178 1.74 12.26 -6.73
N ASP A 179 2.85 12.93 -6.51
CA ASP A 179 3.86 13.16 -7.53
C ASP A 179 4.77 11.92 -7.62
N ASP A 180 4.66 11.17 -8.72
CA ASP A 180 5.46 9.95 -8.95
C ASP A 180 6.95 10.23 -9.21
N THR A 181 7.33 11.51 -9.31
CA THR A 181 8.72 11.98 -9.31
C THR A 181 9.24 12.27 -7.91
N MET A 182 8.45 11.98 -6.87
CA MET A 182 8.87 12.07 -5.46
C MET A 182 8.92 10.69 -4.82
N ALA A 183 9.85 10.55 -3.87
CA ALA A 183 9.87 9.43 -2.94
C ALA A 183 10.42 9.95 -1.60
N ALA A 184 10.10 9.26 -0.50
CA ALA A 184 10.60 9.67 0.80
C ALA A 184 11.01 8.49 1.68
N ILE A 185 12.07 8.68 2.46
CA ILE A 185 12.63 7.68 3.37
C ILE A 185 12.60 8.25 4.78
N SER A 186 12.09 7.50 5.73
CA SER A 186 12.17 7.87 7.15
C SER A 186 13.46 7.32 7.75
N ILE A 187 14.16 8.12 8.56
CA ILE A 187 15.30 7.65 9.35
C ILE A 187 14.77 7.38 10.76
N GLY A 188 14.76 6.13 11.18
CA GLY A 188 14.44 5.73 12.55
C GLY A 188 15.71 5.59 13.40
N ASN A 189 15.53 5.02 14.59
CA ASN A 189 16.63 4.75 15.52
C ASN A 189 17.67 3.76 14.98
N THR A 190 18.73 3.52 15.76
CA THR A 190 19.85 2.63 15.37
C THR A 190 19.46 1.18 15.06
N MET A 191 18.29 0.70 15.50
CA MET A 191 17.76 -0.63 15.16
C MET A 191 16.99 -0.64 13.81
N THR A 192 16.36 0.47 13.47
CA THR A 192 15.50 0.61 12.28
C THR A 192 16.25 1.22 11.10
N GLY A 193 17.09 2.22 11.34
CA GLY A 193 17.87 2.90 10.32
C GLY A 193 17.00 3.57 9.26
N PHE A 194 17.42 3.49 8.00
CA PHE A 194 16.61 3.98 6.88
C PHE A 194 15.42 3.05 6.62
N VAL A 195 14.23 3.63 6.47
CA VAL A 195 12.96 2.94 6.26
C VAL A 195 12.25 3.54 5.03
N PRO A 196 12.18 2.80 3.91
CA PRO A 196 12.86 1.51 3.63
C PRO A 196 14.39 1.65 3.56
N ASN A 197 15.10 0.53 3.68
CA ASN A 197 16.57 0.51 3.52
C ASN A 197 17.02 0.16 2.09
N SER A 198 16.08 -0.22 1.22
CA SER A 198 16.32 -0.38 -0.20
C SER A 198 15.05 0.00 -0.95
N MET A 199 15.20 0.89 -1.93
CA MET A 199 14.10 1.42 -2.74
C MET A 199 14.52 1.50 -4.20
N THR A 200 13.60 1.16 -5.10
CA THR A 200 13.71 1.35 -6.54
C THR A 200 12.85 2.55 -6.95
N ILE A 201 13.47 3.48 -7.67
CA ILE A 201 12.85 4.71 -8.18
C ILE A 201 13.14 4.88 -9.67
N LYS A 202 12.33 5.68 -10.36
CA LYS A 202 12.62 6.07 -11.74
C LYS A 202 13.67 7.17 -11.79
N LYS A 203 14.38 7.27 -12.91
CA LYS A 203 15.27 8.39 -13.19
C LYS A 203 14.49 9.70 -13.16
N GLY A 204 15.06 10.69 -12.50
CA GLY A 204 14.43 12.00 -12.28
C GLY A 204 13.67 12.10 -10.97
N THR A 205 13.52 11.01 -10.20
CA THR A 205 12.89 11.06 -8.88
C THR A 205 13.75 11.82 -7.88
N THR A 206 13.11 12.66 -7.06
CA THR A 206 13.70 13.33 -5.90
C THR A 206 13.36 12.53 -4.65
N VAL A 207 14.38 12.05 -3.95
CA VAL A 207 14.21 11.35 -2.67
C VAL A 207 14.37 12.34 -1.52
N THR A 208 13.43 12.33 -0.58
CA THR A 208 13.49 13.11 0.66
C THR A 208 13.69 12.19 1.86
N TRP A 209 14.80 12.33 2.57
CA TRP A 209 15.01 11.69 3.86
C TRP A 209 14.50 12.59 4.97
N THR A 210 13.77 12.04 5.93
CA THR A 210 13.32 12.78 7.12
C THR A 210 13.68 12.02 8.38
N ASN A 211 14.35 12.67 9.32
CA ASN A 211 14.69 12.06 10.59
C ASN A 211 13.46 11.98 11.52
N GLN A 212 13.08 10.76 11.90
CA GLN A 212 12.01 10.44 12.84
C GLN A 212 12.55 10.00 14.21
N ASP A 213 13.87 9.93 14.39
CA ASP A 213 14.52 9.76 15.69
C ASP A 213 14.81 11.10 16.36
N SER A 214 14.81 11.08 17.69
CA SER A 214 15.30 12.16 18.54
C SER A 214 16.81 12.38 18.43
N ALA A 215 17.58 11.33 18.15
CA ALA A 215 19.01 11.42 17.87
C ALA A 215 19.25 12.11 16.52
N SER A 216 20.40 12.77 16.39
CA SER A 216 20.79 13.34 15.09
C SER A 216 21.27 12.23 14.15
N HIS A 217 20.89 12.34 12.88
CA HIS A 217 21.32 11.46 11.80
C HIS A 217 21.83 12.29 10.61
N SER A 218 22.42 11.65 9.62
CA SER A 218 22.80 12.29 8.36
C SER A 218 22.65 11.31 7.19
N VAL A 219 22.75 11.82 5.97
CA VAL A 219 22.71 11.01 4.75
C VAL A 219 24.00 11.27 3.98
N ILE A 220 24.82 10.25 3.80
CA ILE A 220 26.09 10.35 3.06
C ILE A 220 26.15 9.25 2.01
N GLY A 221 26.22 9.65 0.74
CA GLY A 221 26.43 8.76 -0.40
C GLY A 221 27.39 9.37 -1.42
N THR A 222 27.64 8.66 -2.53
CA THR A 222 28.52 9.16 -3.58
C THR A 222 27.88 10.33 -4.32
N GLY A 223 28.42 11.53 -4.13
CA GLY A 223 27.96 12.75 -4.81
C GLY A 223 26.80 13.47 -4.11
N PHE A 224 26.39 13.03 -2.92
CA PHE A 224 25.35 13.69 -2.13
C PHE A 224 25.60 13.51 -0.64
N GLN A 225 25.42 14.59 0.12
CA GLN A 225 25.61 14.59 1.56
C GLN A 225 24.71 15.64 2.22
N SER A 226 24.09 15.28 3.33
CA SER A 226 23.36 16.22 4.19
C SER A 226 24.25 16.76 5.32
N ASP A 227 23.84 17.87 5.91
CA ASP A 227 24.24 18.23 7.28
C ASP A 227 23.61 17.26 8.30
N ALA A 228 23.94 17.43 9.58
CA ALA A 228 23.24 16.74 10.66
C ALA A 228 21.75 17.12 10.67
N LEU A 229 20.89 16.12 10.60
CA LEU A 229 19.45 16.21 10.64
C LEU A 229 18.98 15.91 12.07
N GLY A 230 18.48 16.92 12.77
CA GLY A 230 17.73 16.72 14.00
C GLY A 230 16.32 16.16 13.73
N TYR A 231 15.54 15.92 14.79
CA TYR A 231 14.17 15.43 14.68
C TYR A 231 13.33 16.28 13.70
N ASN A 232 12.58 15.60 12.81
CA ASN A 232 11.76 16.17 11.74
C ASN A 232 12.49 17.08 10.74
N LYS A 233 13.83 17.07 10.72
CA LYS A 233 14.61 17.71 9.66
C LYS A 233 14.77 16.76 8.49
N SER A 234 14.84 17.36 7.30
CA SER A 234 14.87 16.63 6.05
C SER A 234 16.01 17.07 5.14
N TYR A 235 16.44 16.14 4.30
CA TYR A 235 17.37 16.35 3.20
C TYR A 235 16.76 15.78 1.94
N ASN A 236 16.98 16.41 0.78
CA ASN A 236 16.51 15.90 -0.50
C ASN A 236 17.63 15.84 -1.53
N PHE A 237 17.53 14.86 -2.43
CA PHE A 237 18.46 14.71 -3.54
C PHE A 237 17.73 14.15 -4.76
N LYS A 238 18.01 14.71 -5.94
CA LYS A 238 17.42 14.28 -7.21
C LYS A 238 18.36 13.32 -7.95
N PHE A 239 17.86 12.11 -8.21
CA PHE A 239 18.62 11.08 -8.91
C PHE A 239 18.36 11.14 -10.41
N ASN A 240 19.32 11.67 -11.18
CA ASN A 240 19.20 11.82 -12.64
C ASN A 240 19.96 10.76 -13.46
N THR A 241 20.58 9.79 -12.79
CA THR A 241 21.42 8.77 -13.44
C THR A 241 20.96 7.39 -13.00
N VAL A 242 20.72 6.51 -13.98
CA VAL A 242 20.40 5.09 -13.75
C VAL A 242 21.59 4.42 -13.09
N GLY A 243 21.34 3.59 -12.07
CA GLY A 243 22.39 2.93 -11.30
C GLY A 243 21.95 2.54 -9.90
N SER A 244 22.88 1.99 -9.12
CA SER A 244 22.68 1.69 -7.70
C SER A 244 23.54 2.63 -6.87
N PHE A 245 22.91 3.29 -5.89
CA PHE A 245 23.51 4.32 -5.05
C PHE A 245 23.43 3.87 -3.60
N GLU A 246 24.54 3.31 -3.11
CA GLU A 246 24.69 3.01 -1.69
C GLU A 246 24.95 4.30 -0.91
N TYR A 247 24.38 4.37 0.29
CA TYR A 247 24.57 5.46 1.22
C TYR A 247 24.47 4.96 2.66
N LYS A 248 24.88 5.82 3.60
CA LYS A 248 24.92 5.50 5.01
C LYS A 248 24.57 6.70 5.87
N ASP A 249 24.32 6.45 7.15
CA ASP A 249 24.35 7.50 8.16
C ASP A 249 25.80 7.88 8.47
N GLY A 250 26.13 9.16 8.35
CA GLY A 250 27.44 9.70 8.70
C GLY A 250 27.77 9.63 10.19
N ILE A 251 26.76 9.58 11.06
CA ILE A 251 26.93 9.47 12.52
C ILE A 251 27.01 8.01 12.95
N ASN A 252 26.22 7.13 12.31
CA ASN A 252 26.22 5.69 12.56
C ASN A 252 26.53 4.90 11.26
N PRO A 253 27.81 4.75 10.88
CA PRO A 253 28.19 4.21 9.56
C PRO A 253 27.78 2.76 9.27
N SER A 254 27.36 2.00 10.29
CA SER A 254 26.79 0.66 10.13
C SER A 254 25.37 0.67 9.58
N ILE A 255 24.66 1.81 9.67
CA ILE A 255 23.34 2.00 9.09
C ILE A 255 23.52 2.37 7.62
N THR A 256 23.27 1.42 6.73
CA THR A 256 23.40 1.57 5.29
C THR A 256 22.06 1.34 4.58
N ALA A 257 21.94 1.89 3.38
CA ALA A 257 20.80 1.69 2.50
C ALA A 257 21.19 1.94 1.04
N THR A 258 20.31 1.54 0.12
CA THR A 258 20.58 1.62 -1.33
C THR A 258 19.38 2.16 -2.09
N ILE A 259 19.62 3.12 -2.98
CA ILE A 259 18.64 3.54 -3.99
C ILE A 259 19.00 2.89 -5.33
N HIS A 260 18.06 2.19 -5.93
CA HIS A 260 18.16 1.67 -7.29
C HIS A 260 17.39 2.60 -8.25
N VAL A 261 18.10 3.27 -9.14
CA VAL A 261 17.50 4.16 -10.13
C VAL A 261 17.36 3.41 -11.44
N VAL A 262 16.12 3.21 -11.88
CA VAL A 262 15.78 2.61 -13.16
C VAL A 262 15.33 3.67 -14.16
N GLN A 263 15.08 3.28 -15.41
CA GLN A 263 14.68 4.19 -16.49
C GLN A 263 13.34 4.87 -16.24
#